data_AF-A0A379U6I9-F1
#
_entry.id   AF-A0A379U6I9-F1
#
_cell.length_a   1.000
_cell.length_b   1.000
_cell.length_c   1.000
_cell.angle_alpha   90.00
_cell.angle_beta   90.00
_cell.angle_gamma   90.00
#
_symmetry.space_group_name_H-M   'P 1'
#
loop_
_entity.id
_entity.type
_entity.pdbx_description
1 polymer ?
#
loop_
_entity_poly.entity_id
_entity_poly.type
_entity_poly.pdbx_seq_one_letter_code
_entity_poly.pdbx_strand_id
1 'polypeptide(L)'
;MDRIIEKLESGWWIVSHEQKLWLPYGELPHGLAANFDLVGQRALRIGEWQGEPVWLVLQHRRHDMGSVRQVIDQDAGLFQLAGRGVQLAEFYRSHKFCGYCGHPMHPSKTEWAMLCSHCRERYYPQIAPALLLPFAVRILFCLPGMFATVTACIRYWPGLLK
;
A
#
# COMPACT_ATOMS: atom_id res chain seq x y z
N MET A 1 -0.62 -13.94 -5.47
CA MET A 1 -1.49 -15.07 -5.11
C MET A 1 -2.27 -14.70 -3.87
N ASP A 2 -3.48 -14.18 -4.08
CA ASP A 2 -4.45 -14.01 -3.02
C ASP A 2 -4.97 -15.38 -2.57
N ARG A 3 -5.20 -15.54 -1.27
CA ARG A 3 -5.74 -16.76 -0.68
C ARG A 3 -6.76 -16.43 0.40
N ILE A 4 -7.65 -17.38 0.66
CA ILE A 4 -8.61 -17.27 1.75
C ILE A 4 -7.86 -17.60 3.04
N ILE A 5 -7.99 -16.73 4.04
CA ILE A 5 -7.32 -16.90 5.32
C ILE A 5 -7.94 -18.06 6.11
N GLU A 6 -7.10 -19.00 6.52
CA GLU A 6 -7.47 -20.08 7.42
C GLU A 6 -7.29 -19.69 8.90
N LYS A 7 -7.97 -20.39 9.80
CA LYS A 7 -7.98 -20.07 11.24
C LYS A 7 -6.59 -20.10 11.89
N LEU A 8 -5.67 -20.91 11.35
CA LEU A 8 -4.32 -21.12 11.86
C LEU A 8 -3.28 -20.19 11.24
N GLU A 9 -3.65 -19.34 10.28
CA GLU A 9 -2.70 -18.39 9.71
C GLU A 9 -2.32 -17.33 10.75
N SER A 10 -1.01 -17.10 10.85
CA SER A 10 -0.40 -16.08 11.70
C SER A 10 0.54 -15.22 10.88
N GLY A 11 0.80 -14.02 11.40
CA GLY A 11 1.77 -13.09 10.85
C GLY A 11 1.35 -11.65 11.09
N TRP A 12 1.83 -10.77 10.21
CA TRP A 12 1.52 -9.34 10.24
C TRP A 12 0.33 -9.04 9.34
N TRP A 13 -0.65 -8.30 9.85
CA TRP A 13 -1.89 -8.00 9.15
C TRP A 13 -1.96 -6.53 8.76
N ILE A 14 -1.84 -6.25 7.47
CA ILE A 14 -2.10 -4.93 6.90
C ILE A 14 -3.54 -4.94 6.39
N VAL A 15 -4.45 -4.44 7.21
CA VAL A 15 -5.84 -4.25 6.81
C VAL A 15 -5.98 -2.82 6.29
N SER A 16 -6.20 -2.66 4.99
CA SER A 16 -6.19 -1.34 4.35
C SER A 16 -7.46 -1.05 3.55
N HIS A 17 -7.91 0.20 3.65
CA HIS A 17 -9.02 0.75 2.89
C HIS A 17 -8.85 2.27 2.74
N GLU A 18 -9.09 2.82 1.54
CA GLU A 18 -9.06 4.27 1.26
C GLU A 18 -7.79 4.98 1.79
N GLN A 19 -6.62 4.46 1.41
CA GLN A 19 -5.29 5.00 1.81
C GLN A 19 -5.02 5.00 3.32
N LYS A 20 -5.87 4.35 4.10
CA LYS A 20 -5.70 4.14 5.54
C LYS A 20 -5.37 2.69 5.83
N LEU A 21 -4.73 2.45 6.97
CA LEU A 21 -4.52 1.13 7.53
C LEU A 21 -5.12 1.04 8.92
N TRP A 22 -5.58 -0.15 9.29
CA TRP A 22 -6.09 -0.41 10.63
C TRP A 22 -4.94 -0.60 11.62
N LEU A 23 -4.96 0.18 12.69
CA LEU A 23 -3.95 0.21 13.74
C LEU A 23 -4.61 0.10 15.12
N PRO A 24 -5.05 -1.10 15.54
CA PRO A 24 -5.59 -1.28 16.88
C PRO A 24 -4.54 -0.84 17.91
N TYR A 25 -4.92 0.07 18.81
CA TYR A 25 -4.02 0.66 19.82
C TYR A 25 -2.80 1.41 19.25
N GLY A 26 -2.80 1.78 17.96
CA GLY A 26 -1.70 2.50 17.31
C GLY A 26 -0.58 1.61 16.77
N GLU A 27 -0.73 0.28 16.85
CA GLU A 27 0.26 -0.68 16.37
C GLU A 27 -0.27 -1.52 15.22
N LEU A 28 0.64 -2.12 14.44
CA LEU A 28 0.26 -3.05 13.38
C LEU A 28 -0.23 -4.37 14.02
N PRO A 29 -1.40 -4.89 13.63
CA PRO A 29 -1.90 -6.14 14.18
C PRO A 29 -0.97 -7.30 13.81
N HIS A 30 -0.53 -8.04 14.84
CA HIS A 30 0.34 -9.20 14.73
C HIS A 30 -0.23 -10.39 15.49
N GLY A 31 -0.13 -11.59 14.91
CA GLY A 31 -0.60 -12.84 15.52
C GLY A 31 -1.59 -13.60 14.63
N LEU A 32 -2.50 -14.36 15.24
CA LEU A 32 -3.43 -15.24 14.54
C LEU A 32 -4.60 -14.47 13.89
N ALA A 33 -4.99 -14.89 12.69
CA ALA A 33 -6.15 -14.35 11.97
C ALA A 33 -7.46 -14.37 12.79
N ALA A 34 -7.62 -15.39 13.64
CA ALA A 34 -8.77 -15.56 14.51
C ALA A 34 -8.93 -14.44 15.53
N ASN A 35 -7.82 -13.84 15.99
CA ASN A 35 -7.85 -12.76 16.98
C ASN A 35 -8.36 -11.44 16.40
N PHE A 36 -8.29 -11.30 15.07
CA PHE A 36 -8.61 -10.06 14.37
C PHE A 36 -9.85 -10.16 13.49
N ASP A 37 -10.62 -11.25 13.60
CA ASP A 37 -11.81 -11.50 12.77
C ASP A 37 -11.48 -11.39 11.26
N LEU A 38 -10.37 -12.02 10.86
CA LEU A 38 -9.88 -12.06 9.48
C LEU A 38 -10.06 -13.44 8.83
N VAL A 39 -10.52 -14.44 9.58
CA VAL A 39 -10.75 -15.79 9.08
C VAL A 39 -11.80 -15.79 7.97
N GLY A 40 -11.51 -16.45 6.86
CA GLY A 40 -12.38 -16.48 5.68
C GLY A 40 -12.27 -15.25 4.78
N GLN A 41 -11.51 -14.21 5.18
CA GLN A 41 -11.25 -13.07 4.31
C GLN A 41 -10.21 -13.40 3.24
N ARG A 42 -10.28 -12.70 2.11
CA ARG A 42 -9.24 -12.77 1.08
C ARG A 42 -8.04 -11.93 1.51
N ALA A 43 -6.88 -12.56 1.58
CA ALA A 43 -5.62 -11.89 1.85
C ALA A 43 -4.60 -12.13 0.76
N LEU A 44 -3.77 -11.13 0.52
CA LEU A 44 -2.63 -11.20 -0.39
C LEU A 44 -1.34 -11.21 0.43
N ARG A 45 -0.48 -12.21 0.22
CA ARG A 45 0.87 -12.17 0.78
C ARG A 45 1.68 -11.11 0.04
N ILE A 46 2.14 -10.09 0.75
CA ILE A 46 2.93 -8.98 0.15
C ILE A 46 4.42 -9.04 0.50
N GLY A 47 4.79 -9.88 1.46
CA GLY A 47 6.17 -10.05 1.89
C GLY A 47 6.30 -10.94 3.12
N GLU A 48 7.45 -10.83 3.76
CA GLU A 48 7.82 -11.53 4.98
C GLU A 48 8.67 -10.58 5.83
N TRP A 49 8.44 -10.59 7.14
CA TRP A 49 9.16 -9.80 8.12
C TRP A 49 9.57 -10.69 9.29
N GLN A 50 10.88 -10.76 9.59
CA GLN A 50 11.44 -11.60 10.65
C GLN A 50 11.02 -13.10 10.58
N GLY A 51 10.85 -13.65 9.37
CA GLY A 51 10.40 -15.03 9.17
C GLY A 51 8.88 -15.21 9.21
N GLU A 52 8.11 -14.15 9.48
CA GLU A 52 6.66 -14.20 9.52
C GLU A 52 6.04 -13.56 8.27
N PRO A 53 4.98 -14.16 7.69
CA PRO A 53 4.35 -13.63 6.50
C PRO A 53 3.62 -12.32 6.80
N VAL A 54 3.66 -11.40 5.83
CA VAL A 54 2.91 -10.15 5.87
C VAL A 54 1.74 -10.22 4.88
N TRP A 55 0.55 -10.08 5.42
CA TRP A 55 -0.74 -10.19 4.73
C TRP A 55 -1.35 -8.83 4.48
N LEU A 56 -1.89 -8.63 3.28
CA LEU A 56 -2.73 -7.50 2.92
C LEU A 56 -4.18 -7.96 2.83
N VAL A 57 -5.07 -7.30 3.59
CA VAL A 57 -6.52 -7.50 3.53
C VAL A 57 -7.19 -6.20 3.12
N LEU A 58 -8.00 -6.25 2.06
CA LEU A 58 -8.70 -5.09 1.52
C LEU A 58 -10.05 -4.95 2.22
N GLN A 59 -10.05 -4.38 3.43
CA GLN A 59 -11.26 -4.25 4.26
C GLN A 59 -11.28 -2.95 5.05
N HIS A 60 -12.46 -2.36 5.16
CA HIS A 60 -12.71 -1.23 6.05
C HIS A 60 -13.03 -1.71 7.47
N ARG A 61 -12.41 -1.11 8.49
CA ARG A 61 -12.76 -1.29 9.91
C ARG A 61 -13.41 -0.03 10.46
N ARG A 62 -14.35 -0.19 11.41
CA ARG A 62 -15.15 0.93 11.96
C ARG A 62 -14.33 1.93 12.78
N HIS A 63 -13.28 1.45 13.44
CA HIS A 63 -12.43 2.23 14.34
C HIS A 63 -10.96 2.04 13.97
N ASP A 64 -10.11 2.93 14.48
CA ASP A 64 -8.66 2.83 14.43
C ASP A 64 -8.05 2.76 13.02
N MET A 65 -8.74 3.34 12.03
CA MET A 65 -8.21 3.51 10.69
C MET A 65 -7.32 4.77 10.65
N GLY A 66 -6.02 4.55 10.50
CA GLY A 66 -4.97 5.56 10.59
C GLY A 66 -4.20 5.76 9.29
N SER A 67 -3.25 6.69 9.31
CA SER A 67 -2.28 6.87 8.24
C SER A 67 -1.08 5.96 8.46
N VAL A 68 -0.49 5.43 7.39
CA VAL A 68 0.74 4.61 7.49
C VAL A 68 1.90 5.38 8.13
N ARG A 69 1.86 6.71 8.12
CA ARG A 69 2.86 7.53 8.82
C ARG A 69 2.89 7.31 10.33
N GLN A 70 1.81 6.80 10.93
CA GLN A 70 1.79 6.53 12.37
C GLN A 70 2.72 5.38 12.77
N VAL A 71 3.12 4.53 11.82
CA VAL A 71 4.06 3.42 12.06
C VAL A 71 5.48 3.74 11.59
N ILE A 72 5.78 5.01 11.32
CA ILE A 72 7.10 5.44 10.84
C ILE A 72 8.20 5.25 11.89
N ASP A 73 7.86 5.41 13.17
CA ASP A 73 8.79 5.35 14.30
C ASP A 73 9.02 3.91 14.82
N GLN A 74 8.37 2.91 14.23
CA GLN A 74 8.52 1.50 14.62
C GLN A 74 9.80 0.90 14.00
N ASP A 75 9.64 0.05 12.98
CA ASP A 75 10.74 -0.51 12.22
C ASP A 75 10.65 -0.08 10.76
N ALA A 76 11.78 0.31 10.17
CA ALA A 76 11.84 0.79 8.80
C ALA A 76 11.38 -0.26 7.77
N GLY A 77 11.73 -1.53 7.95
CA GLY A 77 11.31 -2.61 7.07
C GLY A 77 9.82 -2.89 7.17
N LEU A 78 9.27 -2.89 8.38
CA LEU A 78 7.84 -3.05 8.59
C LEU A 78 7.03 -1.86 8.03
N PHE A 79 7.53 -0.63 8.20
CA PHE A 79 6.95 0.57 7.60
C PHE A 79 6.91 0.49 6.07
N GLN A 80 7.98 0.01 5.43
CA GLN A 80 8.03 -0.18 3.96
C GLN A 80 7.00 -1.22 3.49
N LEU A 81 6.83 -2.31 4.24
CA LEU A 81 5.82 -3.34 3.94
C LEU A 81 4.40 -2.81 4.13
N ALA A 82 4.14 -2.06 5.22
CA ALA A 82 2.86 -1.39 5.46
C ALA A 82 2.53 -0.39 4.34
N GLY A 83 3.49 0.45 3.95
CA GLY A 83 3.36 1.41 2.86
C GLY A 83 3.04 0.74 1.53
N ARG A 84 3.75 -0.34 1.21
CA ARG A 84 3.47 -1.18 0.03
C ARG A 84 2.06 -1.74 0.06
N GLY A 85 1.60 -2.25 1.20
CA GLY A 85 0.25 -2.78 1.37
C GLY A 85 -0.83 -1.73 1.07
N VAL A 86 -0.68 -0.52 1.63
CA VAL A 86 -1.60 0.60 1.39
C VAL A 86 -1.59 1.03 -0.08
N GLN A 87 -0.42 1.10 -0.71
CA GLN A 87 -0.29 1.43 -2.14
C GLN A 87 -0.95 0.37 -3.03
N LEU A 88 -0.77 -0.91 -2.73
CA LEU A 88 -1.40 -2.01 -3.46
C LEU A 88 -2.92 -2.00 -3.29
N ALA A 89 -3.41 -1.73 -2.08
CA ALA A 89 -4.84 -1.59 -1.83
C ALA A 89 -5.47 -0.48 -2.69
N GLU A 90 -4.80 0.67 -2.75
CA GLU A 90 -5.25 1.80 -3.56
C GLU A 90 -5.14 1.51 -5.07
N PHE A 91 -4.11 0.77 -5.49
CA PHE A 91 -3.96 0.32 -6.88
C PHE A 91 -5.15 -0.56 -7.32
N TYR A 92 -5.50 -1.58 -6.53
CA TYR A 92 -6.64 -2.44 -6.84
C TYR A 92 -7.97 -1.68 -6.81
N ARG A 93 -8.13 -0.73 -5.89
CA ARG A 93 -9.33 0.11 -5.79
C ARG A 93 -9.48 1.02 -7.02
N SER A 94 -8.41 1.68 -7.43
CA SER A 94 -8.40 2.62 -8.57
C SER A 94 -8.56 1.93 -9.93
N HIS A 95 -8.14 0.67 -10.05
CA HIS A 95 -8.22 -0.10 -11.29
C HIS A 95 -9.35 -1.14 -11.26
N LYS A 96 -10.46 -0.86 -10.55
CA LYS A 96 -11.66 -1.72 -10.59
C LYS A 96 -12.28 -1.81 -11.99
N PHE A 97 -12.15 -0.74 -12.77
CA PHE A 97 -12.61 -0.64 -14.15
C PHE A 97 -11.46 -0.25 -15.07
N CYS A 98 -11.52 -0.72 -16.32
CA CYS A 98 -10.49 -0.44 -17.31
C CYS A 98 -10.58 1.00 -17.80
N GLY A 99 -9.47 1.73 -17.71
CA GLY A 99 -9.40 3.11 -18.22
C GLY A 99 -9.56 3.24 -19.73
N TYR A 100 -9.31 2.17 -20.52
CA TYR A 100 -9.47 2.18 -21.97
C TYR A 100 -10.90 1.86 -22.43
N CYS A 101 -11.57 0.89 -21.80
CA CYS A 101 -12.84 0.36 -22.31
C CYS A 101 -13.98 0.32 -21.29
N GLY A 102 -13.77 0.80 -20.05
CA GLY A 102 -14.78 0.87 -19.00
C GLY A 102 -15.20 -0.47 -18.37
N HIS A 103 -14.77 -1.61 -18.91
CA HIS A 103 -15.15 -2.93 -18.41
C HIS A 103 -14.49 -3.25 -17.06
N PRO A 104 -15.13 -4.07 -16.19
CA PRO A 104 -14.56 -4.48 -14.93
C PRO A 104 -13.26 -5.26 -15.14
N MET A 105 -12.27 -4.98 -14.30
CA MET A 105 -10.96 -5.62 -14.32
C MET A 105 -10.84 -6.68 -13.22
N HIS A 106 -9.89 -7.58 -13.39
CA HIS A 106 -9.58 -8.62 -12.40
C HIS A 106 -8.07 -8.66 -12.10
N PRO A 107 -7.67 -9.00 -10.86
CA PRO A 107 -6.26 -9.11 -10.51
C PRO A 107 -5.62 -10.32 -11.19
N SER A 108 -4.34 -10.17 -11.55
CA SER A 108 -3.52 -11.28 -12.05
C SER A 108 -3.18 -12.26 -10.92
N LYS A 109 -3.04 -13.54 -11.27
CA LYS A 109 -2.68 -14.60 -10.32
C LYS A 109 -1.17 -14.69 -10.09
N THR A 110 -0.37 -14.32 -11.09
CA THR A 110 1.09 -14.51 -11.12
C THR A 110 1.87 -13.26 -10.70
N GLU A 111 1.32 -12.08 -10.93
CA GLU A 111 1.99 -10.79 -10.74
C GLU A 111 1.04 -9.78 -10.07
N TRP A 112 1.58 -8.69 -9.52
CA TRP A 112 0.78 -7.57 -9.03
C TRP A 112 0.34 -6.69 -10.21
N ALA A 113 -0.71 -7.12 -10.89
CA ALA A 113 -1.29 -6.40 -12.03
C ALA A 113 -2.80 -6.54 -12.06
N MET A 114 -3.46 -5.58 -12.72
CA MET A 114 -4.89 -5.66 -13.05
C MET A 114 -5.04 -5.90 -14.54
N LEU A 115 -5.85 -6.88 -14.91
CA LEU A 115 -6.05 -7.35 -16.28
C LEU A 115 -7.49 -7.07 -16.74
N CYS A 116 -7.63 -6.60 -17.97
CA CYS A 116 -8.93 -6.47 -18.62
C CYS A 116 -9.20 -7.68 -19.52
N SER A 117 -10.30 -8.39 -19.28
CA SER A 117 -10.73 -9.51 -20.14
C SER A 117 -11.29 -9.08 -21.50
N HIS A 118 -11.74 -7.83 -21.62
CA HIS A 118 -12.34 -7.30 -22.85
C HIS A 118 -11.30 -6.81 -23.87
N CYS A 119 -10.44 -5.86 -23.47
CA CYS A 119 -9.44 -5.27 -24.37
C CYS A 119 -8.02 -5.85 -24.25
N ARG A 120 -7.77 -6.75 -23.27
CA ARG A 120 -6.46 -7.35 -22.96
C ARG A 120 -5.39 -6.37 -22.46
N GLU A 121 -5.79 -5.15 -22.14
CA GLU A 121 -4.92 -4.18 -21.46
C GLU A 121 -4.61 -4.62 -20.03
N ARG A 122 -3.42 -4.23 -19.57
CA ARG A 122 -2.90 -4.55 -18.24
C ARG A 122 -2.32 -3.31 -17.58
N TYR A 123 -2.52 -3.21 -16.27
CA TYR A 123 -2.01 -2.12 -15.46
C TYR A 123 -1.13 -2.65 -14.34
N TYR A 124 -0.09 -1.90 -14.01
CA TYR A 124 0.86 -2.19 -12.95
C TYR A 124 0.82 -1.06 -11.90
N PRO A 125 1.11 -1.37 -10.62
CA PRO A 125 1.25 -0.35 -9.58
C PRO A 125 2.27 0.70 -9.99
N GLN A 126 1.85 1.97 -9.98
CA GLN A 126 2.73 3.08 -10.33
C GLN A 126 3.63 3.42 -9.14
N ILE A 127 4.94 3.38 -9.35
CA ILE A 127 5.94 3.91 -8.42
C ILE A 127 6.32 5.29 -8.95
N ALA A 128 5.94 6.35 -8.23
CA ALA A 128 6.37 7.70 -8.56
C ALA A 128 7.82 7.90 -8.06
N PRO A 129 8.81 8.06 -8.96
CA PRO A 129 10.18 8.31 -8.53
C PRO A 129 10.27 9.70 -7.87
N ALA A 130 10.83 9.74 -6.67
CA ALA A 130 11.10 10.96 -5.91
C ALA A 130 12.61 11.15 -5.79
N LEU A 131 13.09 12.35 -6.10
CA LEU A 131 14.48 12.72 -5.89
C LEU A 131 14.57 13.62 -4.65
N LEU A 132 15.41 13.21 -3.70
CA LEU A 132 15.77 14.03 -2.54
C LEU A 132 16.99 14.86 -2.92
N LEU A 133 16.82 16.18 -2.98
CA LEU A 133 17.90 17.11 -3.29
C LEU A 133 18.42 17.71 -1.97
N PRO A 134 19.71 17.56 -1.64
CA PRO A 134 20.28 17.99 -0.36
C PRO A 134 20.46 19.52 -0.24
N PHE A 135 20.10 20.29 -1.28
CA PHE A 135 20.28 21.74 -1.29
C PHE A 135 18.98 22.47 -0.97
N ALA A 136 19.08 23.42 -0.04
CA ALA A 136 18.00 24.26 0.43
C ALA A 136 17.50 25.19 -0.70
N VAL A 137 16.45 24.79 -1.42
CA VAL A 137 15.60 25.77 -2.07
C VAL A 137 14.86 26.47 -0.94
N ARG A 138 15.16 27.75 -0.74
CA ARG A 138 14.59 28.62 0.30
C ARG A 138 13.08 28.83 0.04
N ILE A 139 12.31 27.78 0.28
CA ILE A 139 10.85 27.80 0.23
C ILE A 139 10.39 28.03 1.67
N LEU A 140 9.79 29.18 1.93
CA LEU A 140 9.02 29.43 3.14
C LEU A 140 7.85 28.42 3.16
N PHE A 141 8.03 27.28 3.81
CA PHE A 141 6.91 26.58 4.44
C PHE A 141 7.25 26.42 5.92
N CYS A 142 6.70 27.37 6.69
CA CYS A 142 6.75 27.36 8.14
C CYS A 142 5.64 26.43 8.64
N LEU A 143 5.98 25.19 8.97
CA LEU A 143 5.27 24.44 10.01
C LEU A 143 6.20 24.42 11.23
N PRO A 144 5.78 24.95 12.40
CA PRO A 144 6.66 25.01 13.56
C PRO A 144 7.01 23.60 14.02
N GLY A 145 8.32 23.28 14.05
CA GLY A 145 8.87 22.07 14.69
C GLY A 145 9.35 20.95 13.77
N MET A 146 9.28 21.05 12.44
CA MET A 146 9.70 19.97 11.54
C MET A 146 10.64 20.47 10.44
N PHE A 147 11.93 20.10 10.53
CA PHE A 147 12.90 20.30 9.44
C PHE A 147 12.71 19.18 8.42
N ALA A 148 12.14 19.47 7.26
CA ALA A 148 12.01 18.51 6.17
C ALA A 148 12.77 18.99 4.93
N THR A 149 13.55 18.11 4.32
CA THR A 149 14.18 18.35 3.01
C THR A 149 13.11 18.43 1.92
N VAL A 150 13.32 19.27 0.90
CA VAL A 150 12.38 19.40 -0.22
C VAL A 150 12.36 18.11 -1.04
N THR A 151 11.19 17.47 -1.12
CA THR A 151 10.95 16.32 -2.01
C THR A 151 10.20 16.79 -3.24
N ALA A 152 10.78 16.60 -4.43
CA ALA A 152 10.13 16.87 -5.71
C ALA A 152 9.75 15.56 -6.41
N CYS A 153 8.54 15.50 -6.97
CA CYS A 153 8.12 14.40 -7.85
C CYS A 153 8.65 14.67 -9.25
N ILE A 154 9.30 13.67 -9.88
CA ILE A 154 9.78 13.81 -11.26
C ILE A 154 8.55 13.84 -12.17
N ARG A 155 8.13 15.04 -12.58
CA ARG A 155 7.25 15.17 -13.75
C ARG A 155 8.11 14.92 -14.99
N TYR A 156 7.69 13.96 -15.81
CA TYR A 156 8.29 13.74 -17.11
C TYR A 156 8.06 15.01 -17.95
N TRP A 157 9.09 15.85 -18.05
CA TRP A 157 9.09 17.03 -18.92
C TRP A 157 9.71 16.60 -20.25
N PRO A 158 8.96 16.51 -21.36
CA PRO A 158 9.45 15.98 -22.64
C PRO A 158 10.53 16.86 -23.32
N GLY A 159 11.07 17.88 -22.63
CA GLY A 159 12.07 18.81 -23.14
C GLY A 159 13.47 18.69 -22.55
N LEU A 160 13.77 17.70 -21.70
CA LEU A 160 15.06 17.61 -20.97
C LEU A 160 16.03 16.53 -21.51
N LEU A 161 15.92 16.19 -22.80
CA LEU A 161 16.84 15.30 -23.53
C LEU A 161 17.26 15.92 -24.88
N LYS A 162 17.61 17.21 -24.88
CA LYS A 162 18.35 17.83 -25.98
C LYS A 162 19.67 18.37 -25.47
#